data_AF-A0A5B7K5L0-F1
#
_entry.id   AF-A0A5B7K5L0-F1
#
_cell.length_a   1.000
_cell.length_b   1.000
_cell.length_c   1.000
_cell.angle_alpha   90.00
_cell.angle_beta   90.00
_cell.angle_gamma   90.00
#
_symmetry.space_group_name_H-M   'P 1'
#
loop_
_entity.id
_entity.type
_entity.pdbx_description
1 polymer ?
#
loop_
_entity_poly.entity_id
_entity_poly.type
_entity_poly.pdbx_seq_one_letter_code
_entity_poly.pdbx_strand_id
1 'polypeptide(L)' 'MEAFFDTNNNNSTFGPAWDCVGFFTVPIWAGLLTTLLLLLIPCIGLYMLSDIKTMDRFDDPKGQPIMVPNTE' A
#
# COMPACT_ATOMS: atom_id res chain seq x y z
N MET A 1 -13.37 9.12 -34.31
CA MET A 1 -14.73 9.23 -34.86
C MET A 1 -14.66 8.68 -36.27
N GLU A 2 -14.94 7.40 -36.43
CA GLU A 2 -15.00 6.78 -37.76
C GLU A 2 -16.46 6.43 -38.05
N ALA A 3 -16.97 6.98 -39.15
CA ALA A 3 -18.19 6.53 -39.78
C ALA A 3 -17.78 5.76 -41.04
N PHE A 4 -17.64 4.44 -40.91
CA PHE A 4 -17.56 3.56 -42.09
C PHE A 4 -18.96 3.00 -42.35
N PHE A 5 -19.70 3.69 -43.23
CA PHE A 5 -20.96 3.18 -43.77
C PHE A 5 -20.64 2.30 -44.98
N ASP A 6 -20.82 0.99 -44.83
CA ASP A 6 -20.86 0.08 -45.97
C ASP A 6 -22.26 0.14 -46.61
N THR A 7 -22.35 0.83 -47.75
CA THR A 7 -23.59 1.06 -48.50
C THR A 7 -23.99 -0.17 -49.32
N ASN A 8 -24.08 -1.36 -48.72
CA ASN A 8 -24.60 -2.54 -49.41
C ASN A 8 -25.34 -3.58 -48.56
N ASN A 9 -25.65 -3.26 -47.31
CA ASN A 9 -26.66 -4.00 -46.55
C ASN A 9 -27.22 -3.05 -45.49
N ASN A 10 -28.51 -3.13 -45.23
CA ASN A 10 -29.32 -2.32 -44.31
C ASN A 10 -28.88 -2.36 -42.82
N ASN A 11 -27.65 -2.75 -42.53
CA ASN A 11 -27.06 -2.87 -41.20
C ASN A 11 -25.82 -1.98 -41.11
N SER A 12 -26.03 -0.68 -40.94
CA SER A 12 -24.98 0.27 -40.59
C SER A 12 -24.57 0.09 -39.12
N THR A 13 -23.66 -0.85 -38.85
CA THR A 13 -23.16 -1.09 -37.49
C THR A 13 -21.82 -0.39 -37.27
N PHE A 14 -21.71 0.36 -36.18
CA PHE A 14 -20.44 0.92 -35.75
C PHE A 14 -19.44 -0.19 -35.39
N GLY A 15 -18.21 -0.07 -35.88
CA GLY A 15 -17.11 -0.96 -35.50
C GLY A 15 -16.77 -0.83 -34.01
N PRO A 16 -16.03 -1.81 -33.45
CA PRO A 16 -15.63 -1.77 -32.04
C PRO A 16 -14.88 -0.48 -31.72
N ALA A 17 -15.27 0.18 -30.62
CA ALA A 17 -14.62 1.39 -30.16
C ALA A 17 -13.21 1.06 -29.63
N TRP A 18 -12.22 1.76 -30.15
CA TRP A 18 -10.87 1.76 -29.60
C TRP A 18 -10.74 2.96 -28.67
N ASP A 19 -10.91 2.71 -27.37
CA ASP A 19 -10.73 3.74 -26.36
C ASP A 19 -9.24 4.05 -26.19
N CYS A 20 -8.84 5.25 -26.63
CA CYS A 20 -7.46 5.75 -26.51
C CYS A 20 -7.09 6.16 -25.06
N VAL A 21 -7.82 5.68 -24.05
CA VAL A 21 -7.53 5.95 -22.65
C VAL A 21 -6.68 4.79 -22.12
N GLY A 22 -5.38 5.03 -22.00
CA GLY A 22 -4.50 4.12 -21.29
C GLY A 22 -4.77 4.19 -19.79
N PHE A 23 -5.39 3.16 -19.21
CA PHE A 23 -5.55 3.04 -17.75
C PHE A 23 -4.21 3.14 -17.00
N PHE A 24 -3.11 2.82 -17.69
CA PHE A 24 -1.77 2.67 -17.17
C PHE A 24 -0.78 3.58 -17.89
N THR A 25 -1.07 4.89 -17.93
CA THR A 25 -0.12 5.87 -18.50
C THR A 25 1.13 6.04 -17.63
N VAL A 26 2.22 6.52 -18.22
CA VAL A 26 3.49 6.83 -17.53
C VAL A 26 3.30 7.63 -16.23
N PRO A 27 2.51 8.73 -16.18
CA PRO A 27 2.30 9.47 -14.94
C PRO A 27 1.53 8.67 -13.88
N ILE A 28 0.60 7.79 -14.26
CA ILE A 28 -0.18 6.97 -13.31
C ILE A 28 0.74 5.97 -12.61
N TRP A 29 1.63 5.29 -13.36
CA TRP A 29 2.61 4.38 -12.77
C TRP A 29 3.62 5.08 -11.87
N ALA A 30 4.14 6.21 -12.33
CA ALA A 30 5.09 7.00 -11.54
C ALA A 30 4.44 7.46 -10.21
N GLY A 31 3.19 7.90 -10.25
CA GLY A 31 2.42 8.29 -9.07
C GLY A 31 2.14 7.11 -8.13
N LEU A 32 1.59 6.01 -8.66
CA LEU A 32 1.22 4.82 -7.89
C LEU A 32 2.44 4.18 -7.21
N LEU A 33 3.56 4.06 -7.91
CA LEU A 33 4.78 3.48 -7.36
C LEU A 33 5.36 4.38 -6.25
N THR A 34 5.36 5.69 -6.46
CA THR A 34 5.87 6.66 -5.49
C THR A 34 5.03 6.68 -4.22
N THR A 35 3.70 6.70 -4.32
CA THR A 35 2.82 6.69 -3.16
C THR A 35 2.90 5.38 -2.39
N LEU A 36 3.01 4.24 -3.09
CA LEU A 36 3.21 2.93 -2.46
C LEU A 36 4.54 2.87 -1.69
N LEU A 37 5.62 3.40 -2.27
CA LEU A 37 6.92 3.47 -1.60
C LEU A 37 6.87 4.38 -0.36
N LEU A 38 6.22 5.54 -0.48
CA LEU A 38 6.05 6.47 0.64
C LEU A 38 5.19 5.88 1.76
N LEU A 39 4.28 4.95 1.45
CA LEU A 39 3.46 4.25 2.43
C LEU A 39 4.24 3.10 3.12
N LEU A 40 5.05 2.36 2.37
CA LEU A 40 5.84 1.25 2.92
C LEU A 40 6.83 1.69 4.01
N ILE A 41 7.55 2.79 3.80
CA ILE A 41 8.57 3.29 4.74
C ILE A 41 8.00 3.55 6.16
N PRO A 42 6.93 4.37 6.34
CA PRO A 42 6.33 4.59 7.64
C PRO A 42 5.60 3.34 8.16
N CYS A 43 5.01 2.50 7.31
CA CYS A 43 4.40 1.24 7.77
C CYS A 43 5.42 0.31 8.43
N ILE A 44 6.62 0.19 7.86
CA ILE A 44 7.70 -0.60 8.47
C ILE A 44 8.14 0.04 9.80
N GLY A 45 8.27 1.37 9.85
CA GLY A 45 8.61 2.07 11.08
C GLY A 45 7.56 1.89 12.19
N LEU A 46 6.28 1.99 11.84
CA LEU A 46 5.16 1.76 12.77
C LEU A 46 5.06 0.30 13.22
N TYR A 47 5.37 -0.65 12.33
CA TYR A 47 5.44 -2.06 12.68
C TYR A 47 6.51 -2.31 13.75
N MET A 48 7.71 -1.74 13.58
CA MET A 48 8.78 -1.85 14.57
C MET A 48 8.43 -1.17 15.90
N LEU A 49 7.73 -0.03 15.86
CA LEU A 49 7.23 0.64 17.06
C LEU A 49 6.18 -0.20 17.80
N SER A 50 5.35 -0.94 17.06
CA SER A 50 4.30 -1.78 17.64
C SER A 50 4.84 -3.04 18.31
N ASP A 51 6.05 -3.47 17.95
CA ASP A 51 6.74 -4.64 18.53
C ASP A 51 7.58 -4.30 19.78
N ILE A 52 7.51 -3.06 20.27
CA ILE A 52 8.22 -2.67 21.49
C ILE A 52 7.56 -3.34 22.70
N LYS A 53 8.14 -4.47 23.12
CA LYS A 53 7.80 -5.13 24.39
C LYS A 53 8.33 -4.32 25.58
N THR A 54 7.43 -3.82 26.40
CA THR A 54 7.78 -3.24 27.70
C THR A 54 8.27 -4.35 28.62
N MET A 55 9.37 -4.10 29.34
CA MET A 55 9.98 -5.09 30.22
C MET A 55 9.05 -5.47 31.39
N ASP A 56 8.66 -6.74 31.43
CA ASP A 56 7.73 -7.34 32.41
C ASP A 56 8.38 -7.66 33.78
N ARG A 57 9.69 -7.38 33.92
CA ARG A 57 10.48 -7.71 35.13
C ARG A 57 9.92 -7.06 36.40
N PHE A 58 9.18 -5.97 36.27
CA PHE A 58 8.60 -5.24 37.40
C PHE A 58 7.11 -5.54 37.64
N ASP A 59 6.45 -6.25 36.72
CA ASP A 59 5.04 -6.64 36.81
C ASP A 59 4.86 -8.10 37.27
N ASP A 60 5.93 -8.90 37.29
CA ASP A 60 5.93 -10.28 37.79
C ASP A 60 6.13 -10.35 39.33
N PRO A 61 5.07 -10.55 40.16
CA PRO A 61 5.20 -10.70 41.62
C PRO A 61 5.90 -12.02 42.04
N LYS A 62 6.22 -12.89 41.07
CA LYS A 62 6.97 -14.14 41.25
C LYS A 62 8.44 -14.05 40.79
N GLY A 63 8.87 -12.94 40.20
CA GLY A 63 10.25 -12.72 39.78
C GLY A 63 11.16 -12.48 40.98
N GLN A 64 12.40 -12.98 40.92
CA GLN A 64 13.39 -12.78 42.00
C GLN A 64 13.57 -11.27 42.26
N PRO A 65 13.30 -10.77 43.48
CA PRO A 65 13.41 -9.35 43.78
C PRO A 65 14.86 -8.90 43.58
N ILE A 66 15.02 -7.71 42.99
CA ILE A 66 16.32 -7.07 42.84
C ILE A 66 16.81 -6.74 44.25
N MET A 67 17.74 -7.54 44.76
CA MET A 67 18.41 -7.27 46.02
C MET A 67 19.32 -6.06 45.81
N VAL A 68 18.93 -4.90 46.36
CA VAL A 68 19.77 -3.71 46.39
C VAL A 68 20.74 -3.88 47.56
N PRO A 69 22.06 -3.97 47.33
CA PRO A 69 23.00 -4.05 48.44
C PRO A 69 22.99 -2.71 49.18
N ASN A 70 22.66 -2.76 50.46
CA ASN A 70 22.86 -1.66 51.39
C ASN A 70 24.36 -1.51 51.66
N THR A 71 24.98 -0.50 51.06
CA THR A 71 26.23 0.04 51.59
C THR A 71 25.90 0.78 52.88
N GLU A 72 26.17 0.11 53.99
CA GLU A 72 26.49 0.75 55.27
C GLU A 72 27.82 1.51 55.21
#